data_AF-A0A017T135-F1
#
_entry.id   AF-A0A017T135-F1
#
_cell.length_a   1.000
_cell.length_b   1.000
_cell.length_c   1.000
_cell.angle_alpha   90.00
_cell.angle_beta   90.00
_cell.angle_gamma   90.00
#
_symmetry.space_group_name_H-M   'P 1'
#
loop_
_entity.id
_entity.type
_entity.pdbx_description
1 polymer ?
#
loop_
_entity_poly.entity_id
_entity_poly.type
_entity_poly.pdbx_seq_one_letter_code
_entity_poly.pdbx_strand_id
1 'polypeptide(L)'
;MVPLGHGRSLEIAEEGAEERLQVRAAEGQILLSIRLTSEGPVLSLEGVSLEISAAKALSLGCETLRIQAAQDASIEVGGSLREQVRGSVVREAGRSARVTAAEVTVEASPGGVAIRANDDVDLVGERVRLNSEDPPMPLTREEFLERQALVRSRPEPAALMIPPDAALGGAGRGTPSSG
;
A
#
# COMPACT_ATOMS: atom_id res chain seq x y z
N MET A 1 -9.14 -16.85 42.05
CA MET A 1 -8.65 -17.85 41.07
C MET A 1 -9.81 -18.74 40.67
N VAL A 2 -10.06 -18.89 39.36
CA VAL A 2 -11.10 -19.74 38.78
C VAL A 2 -10.41 -20.80 37.92
N PRO A 3 -10.58 -22.11 38.18
CA PRO A 3 -9.96 -23.14 37.37
C PRO A 3 -10.60 -23.22 35.98
N LEU A 4 -9.76 -23.45 34.96
CA LEU A 4 -10.14 -23.64 33.57
C LEU A 4 -9.74 -25.06 33.12
N GLY A 5 -10.17 -25.46 31.91
CA GLY A 5 -9.79 -26.75 31.33
C GLY A 5 -8.28 -26.92 31.17
N HIS A 6 -7.82 -28.18 31.21
CA HIS A 6 -6.41 -28.57 31.03
C HIS A 6 -5.43 -27.94 32.05
N GLY A 7 -5.85 -27.78 33.31
CA GLY A 7 -4.97 -27.32 34.40
C GLY A 7 -4.68 -25.82 34.40
N ARG A 8 -5.36 -25.03 33.56
CA ARG A 8 -5.20 -23.57 33.47
C ARG A 8 -5.98 -22.87 34.59
N SER A 9 -5.62 -21.64 34.90
CA SER A 9 -6.37 -20.80 35.85
C SER A 9 -6.64 -19.41 35.26
N LEU A 10 -7.79 -18.85 35.60
CA LEU A 10 -8.07 -17.42 35.49
C LEU A 10 -7.88 -16.77 36.86
N GLU A 11 -7.10 -15.72 36.92
CA GLU A 11 -6.82 -14.95 38.13
C GLU A 11 -7.16 -13.48 37.90
N ILE A 12 -7.81 -12.90 38.91
CA ILE A 12 -7.96 -11.46 39.03
C ILE A 12 -7.09 -11.08 40.21
N ALA A 13 -6.14 -10.18 39.98
CA ALA A 13 -5.18 -9.73 40.99
C ALA A 13 -5.12 -8.21 40.99
N GLU A 14 -5.06 -7.63 42.18
CA GLU A 14 -4.71 -6.23 42.37
C GLU A 14 -3.20 -6.15 42.63
N GLU A 15 -2.47 -5.39 41.81
CA GLU A 15 -1.05 -5.14 42.02
C GLU A 15 -0.84 -3.63 42.17
N GLY A 16 -0.76 -3.17 43.42
CA GLY A 16 -0.71 -1.75 43.72
C GLY A 16 -2.04 -1.06 43.39
N ALA A 17 -2.02 -0.13 42.43
CA ALA A 17 -3.20 0.62 41.98
C ALA A 17 -3.82 0.07 40.69
N GLU A 18 -3.27 -1.02 40.12
CA GLU A 18 -3.73 -1.61 38.86
C GLU A 18 -4.42 -2.96 39.09
N GLU A 19 -5.58 -3.13 38.48
CA GLU A 19 -6.26 -4.43 38.39
C GLU A 19 -5.72 -5.23 37.20
N ARG A 20 -5.49 -6.52 37.40
CA ARG A 20 -4.99 -7.44 36.38
C ARG A 20 -5.90 -8.65 36.23
N LEU A 21 -6.26 -8.98 34.99
CA LEU A 21 -6.87 -10.26 34.63
C LEU A 21 -5.83 -11.12 33.91
N GLN A 22 -5.56 -12.32 34.42
CA GLN A 22 -4.52 -13.21 33.90
C GLN A 22 -5.07 -14.61 33.64
N VAL A 23 -4.71 -15.18 32.49
CA VAL A 23 -4.86 -16.62 32.24
C VAL A 23 -3.48 -17.27 32.36
N ARG A 24 -3.35 -18.25 33.25
CA ARG A 24 -2.11 -19.01 33.45
C ARG A 24 -2.20 -20.42 32.89
N ALA A 25 -1.09 -20.90 32.35
CA ALA A 25 -0.88 -22.30 32.02
C ALA A 25 -0.82 -23.17 33.28
N ALA A 26 -0.91 -24.49 33.12
CA ALA A 26 -0.75 -25.44 34.23
C ALA A 26 0.62 -25.33 34.93
N GLU A 27 1.64 -24.86 34.20
CA GLU A 27 3.00 -24.64 34.68
C GLU A 27 3.21 -23.23 35.27
N GLY A 28 2.15 -22.42 35.37
CA GLY A 28 2.17 -21.07 35.98
C GLY A 28 2.56 -19.92 35.04
N GLN A 29 3.01 -20.22 33.82
CA GLN A 29 3.30 -19.23 32.76
C GLN A 29 2.05 -18.40 32.43
N ILE A 30 2.19 -17.09 32.25
CA ILE A 30 1.08 -16.21 31.87
C ILE A 30 0.89 -16.30 30.36
N LEU A 31 -0.31 -16.65 29.91
CA LEU A 31 -0.67 -16.76 28.49
C LEU A 31 -1.34 -15.48 27.97
N LEU A 32 -2.14 -14.86 28.82
CA LEU A 32 -2.90 -13.64 28.54
C LEU A 32 -2.90 -12.78 29.80
N SER A 33 -2.67 -11.48 29.63
CA SER A 33 -2.73 -10.49 30.70
C SER A 33 -3.45 -9.25 30.20
N ILE A 34 -4.49 -8.82 30.92
CA ILE A 34 -5.15 -7.53 30.73
C ILE A 34 -4.84 -6.70 31.98
N ARG A 35 -4.12 -5.58 31.81
CA ARG A 35 -3.86 -4.62 32.89
C ARG A 35 -4.76 -3.42 32.74
N LEU A 36 -5.53 -3.08 33.76
CA LEU A 36 -6.36 -1.88 33.77
C LEU A 36 -5.53 -0.74 34.35
N THR A 37 -5.06 0.17 33.50
CA THR A 37 -4.29 1.35 33.90
C THR A 37 -5.19 2.60 33.88
N SER A 38 -4.70 3.70 34.44
CA SER A 38 -5.40 5.00 34.38
C SER A 38 -5.54 5.55 32.96
N GLU A 39 -4.71 5.11 32.02
CA GLU A 39 -4.76 5.52 30.61
C GLU A 39 -5.62 4.57 29.76
N GLY A 40 -5.99 3.42 30.31
CA GLY A 40 -6.86 2.42 29.67
C GLY A 40 -6.33 0.98 29.82
N PRO A 41 -7.07 -0.01 29.33
CA PRO A 41 -6.67 -1.40 29.38
C PRO A 41 -5.49 -1.69 28.45
N VAL A 42 -4.47 -2.40 28.94
CA VAL A 42 -3.35 -2.94 28.17
C VAL A 42 -3.50 -4.46 28.04
N LEU A 43 -3.66 -4.93 26.81
CA LEU A 43 -3.71 -6.34 26.46
C LEU A 43 -2.31 -6.85 26.11
N SER A 44 -1.87 -7.93 26.77
CA SER A 44 -0.62 -8.63 26.49
C SER A 44 -0.89 -10.10 26.28
N LEU A 45 -0.37 -10.64 25.18
CA LEU A 45 -0.46 -12.06 24.82
C LEU A 45 0.97 -12.60 24.70
N GLU A 46 1.24 -13.68 25.42
CA GLU A 46 2.53 -14.36 25.38
C GLU A 46 2.28 -15.86 25.18
N GLY A 47 3.04 -16.47 24.27
CA GLY A 47 2.86 -17.88 23.96
C GLY A 47 3.76 -18.34 22.83
N VAL A 48 3.87 -19.67 22.70
CA VAL A 48 4.65 -20.31 21.63
C VAL A 48 4.01 -20.08 20.25
N SER A 49 2.68 -19.97 20.20
CA SER A 49 1.91 -19.70 18.99
C SER A 49 0.69 -18.85 19.33
N LEU A 50 0.46 -17.82 18.54
CA LEU A 50 -0.70 -16.93 18.64
C LEU A 50 -1.37 -16.86 17.27
N GLU A 51 -2.69 -17.08 17.24
CA GLU A 51 -3.50 -16.99 16.02
C GLU A 51 -4.63 -15.98 16.25
N ILE A 52 -4.80 -15.05 15.31
CA ILE A 52 -5.92 -14.11 15.28
C ILE A 52 -6.68 -14.36 13.98
N SER A 53 -7.88 -14.93 14.11
CA SER A 53 -8.72 -15.30 12.99
C SER A 53 -10.08 -14.60 13.09
N ALA A 54 -10.50 -13.98 11.99
CA ALA A 54 -11.78 -13.26 11.90
C ALA A 54 -12.57 -13.76 10.68
N ALA A 55 -13.82 -14.20 10.90
CA ALA A 55 -14.66 -14.79 9.85
C ALA A 55 -15.15 -13.77 8.80
N LYS A 56 -15.09 -12.47 9.09
CA LYS A 56 -15.59 -11.41 8.22
C LYS A 56 -14.58 -10.29 8.02
N ALA A 57 -14.14 -9.66 9.12
CA ALA A 57 -13.24 -8.52 9.07
C ALA A 57 -12.38 -8.45 10.34
N LEU A 58 -11.13 -8.02 10.16
CA LEU A 58 -10.22 -7.61 11.22
C LEU A 58 -9.84 -6.15 10.95
N SER A 59 -10.12 -5.26 11.90
CA SER A 59 -9.79 -3.83 11.81
C SER A 59 -8.85 -3.46 12.95
N LEU A 60 -7.76 -2.76 12.63
CA LEU A 60 -6.79 -2.23 13.59
C LEU A 60 -6.74 -0.71 13.45
N GLY A 61 -6.95 0.02 14.54
CA GLY A 61 -6.90 1.47 14.58
C GLY A 61 -6.07 1.93 15.76
N CYS A 62 -4.99 2.66 15.50
CA CYS A 62 -4.08 3.16 16.51
C CYS A 62 -3.29 4.36 15.96
N GLU A 63 -2.68 5.13 16.85
CA GLU A 63 -1.76 6.20 16.47
C GLU A 63 -0.46 5.64 15.86
N THR A 64 0.07 4.56 16.46
CA THR A 64 1.29 3.89 15.99
C THR A 64 1.07 2.38 15.89
N LEU A 65 1.41 1.80 14.73
CA LEU A 65 1.43 0.35 14.49
C LEU A 65 2.88 -0.10 14.25
N ARG A 66 3.35 -1.08 15.01
CA ARG A 66 4.64 -1.73 14.80
C ARG A 66 4.44 -3.24 14.66
N ILE A 67 4.94 -3.81 13.58
CA ILE A 67 4.97 -5.26 13.33
C ILE A 67 6.45 -5.65 13.20
N GLN A 68 6.89 -6.61 13.99
CA GLN A 68 8.27 -7.09 13.99
C GLN A 68 8.29 -8.61 13.97
N ALA A 69 9.04 -9.17 13.03
CA ALA A 69 9.33 -10.59 12.96
C ALA A 69 10.85 -10.78 12.98
N ALA A 70 11.34 -11.76 13.75
CA ALA A 70 12.76 -12.04 13.86
C ALA A 70 13.33 -12.79 12.65
N GLN A 71 12.46 -13.48 11.90
CA GLN A 71 12.81 -14.26 10.71
C GLN A 71 11.93 -13.77 9.56
N ASP A 72 10.78 -14.41 9.35
CA ASP A 72 9.91 -14.16 8.21
C ASP A 72 8.61 -13.46 8.60
N ALA A 73 8.13 -12.60 7.70
CA ALA A 73 6.78 -12.05 7.71
C ALA A 73 6.19 -12.21 6.31
N SER A 74 4.94 -12.68 6.22
CA SER A 74 4.22 -12.85 4.96
C SER A 74 2.85 -12.17 5.03
N ILE A 75 2.44 -11.59 3.91
CA ILE A 75 1.14 -10.98 3.72
C ILE A 75 0.57 -11.58 2.44
N GLU A 76 -0.44 -12.42 2.58
CA GLU A 76 -1.16 -13.01 1.45
C GLU A 76 -2.57 -12.44 1.38
N VAL A 77 -2.95 -11.94 0.21
CA VAL A 77 -4.26 -11.32 -0.02
C VAL A 77 -4.86 -11.97 -1.26
N GLY A 78 -5.93 -12.74 -1.08
CA GLY A 78 -6.64 -13.38 -2.19
C GLY A 78 -7.40 -12.41 -3.11
N GLY A 79 -7.59 -11.16 -2.66
CA GLY A 79 -8.22 -10.08 -3.42
C GLY A 79 -7.25 -8.95 -3.73
N SER A 80 -7.61 -7.72 -3.34
CA SER A 80 -6.77 -6.54 -3.56
C SER A 80 -6.13 -6.04 -2.27
N LEU A 81 -4.83 -5.73 -2.33
CA LEU A 81 -4.13 -4.97 -1.30
C LEU A 81 -4.11 -3.49 -1.69
N ARG A 82 -4.56 -2.61 -0.80
CA ARG A 82 -4.49 -1.15 -0.97
C ARG A 82 -3.69 -0.54 0.17
N GLU A 83 -2.57 0.08 -0.16
CA GLU A 83 -1.75 0.86 0.77
C GLU A 83 -1.94 2.35 0.45
N GLN A 84 -2.29 3.15 1.46
CA GLN A 84 -2.37 4.60 1.32
C GLN A 84 -1.59 5.26 2.46
N VAL A 85 -0.58 6.04 2.10
CA VAL A 85 0.30 6.71 3.05
C VAL A 85 0.32 8.19 2.71
N ARG A 86 0.01 9.04 3.70
CA ARG A 86 0.04 10.51 3.53
C ARG A 86 1.44 11.09 3.64
N GLY A 87 2.30 10.44 4.43
CA GLY A 87 3.71 10.79 4.58
C GLY A 87 4.59 9.98 3.62
N SER A 88 5.73 9.52 4.12
CA SER A 88 6.71 8.78 3.32
C SER A 88 6.59 7.27 3.48
N VAL A 89 6.95 6.54 2.42
CA VAL A 89 7.20 5.10 2.46
C VAL A 89 8.69 4.88 2.22
N VAL A 90 9.34 4.14 3.13
CA VAL A 90 10.73 3.71 2.99
C VAL A 90 10.76 2.19 3.02
N ARG A 91 11.40 1.57 2.02
CA ARG A 91 11.60 0.12 1.94
C ARG A 91 13.09 -0.15 1.76
N GLU A 92 13.66 -0.88 2.70
CA GLU A 92 15.06 -1.29 2.68
C GLU A 92 15.14 -2.81 2.64
N ALA A 93 15.91 -3.34 1.69
CA ALA A 93 16.14 -4.77 1.55
C ALA A 93 17.65 -5.02 1.52
N GLY A 94 18.15 -5.84 2.45
CA GLY A 94 19.60 -6.09 2.60
C GLY A 94 20.22 -6.98 1.51
N ARG A 95 19.41 -7.64 0.69
CA ARG A 95 19.89 -8.52 -0.40
C ARG A 95 19.20 -8.24 -1.72
N SER A 96 17.89 -8.43 -1.79
CA SER A 96 17.13 -8.25 -3.03
C SER A 96 15.71 -7.82 -2.73
N ALA A 97 15.16 -6.94 -3.57
CA ALA A 97 13.74 -6.63 -3.64
C ALA A 97 13.25 -6.93 -5.07
N ARG A 98 12.10 -7.61 -5.19
CA ARG A 98 11.49 -7.93 -6.48
C ARG A 98 10.02 -7.56 -6.44
N VAL A 99 9.56 -6.91 -7.51
CA VAL A 99 8.15 -6.68 -7.77
C VAL A 99 7.80 -7.46 -9.03
N THR A 100 6.79 -8.32 -8.96
CA THR A 100 6.30 -9.11 -10.08
C THR A 100 4.80 -8.94 -10.17
N ALA A 101 4.34 -8.44 -11.31
CA ALA A 101 2.93 -8.24 -11.60
C ALA A 101 2.74 -8.29 -13.12
N ALA A 102 1.49 -8.46 -13.57
CA ALA A 102 1.15 -8.33 -14.98
C ALA A 102 1.39 -6.90 -15.51
N GLU A 103 1.20 -5.89 -14.64
CA GLU A 103 1.43 -4.49 -14.93
C GLU A 103 1.96 -3.78 -13.67
N VAL A 104 2.91 -2.87 -13.84
CA VAL A 104 3.44 -2.02 -12.77
C VAL A 104 3.51 -0.59 -13.28
N THR A 105 2.80 0.31 -12.60
CA THR A 105 2.80 1.75 -12.89
C THR A 105 3.48 2.48 -11.74
N VAL A 106 4.50 3.29 -12.06
CA VAL A 106 5.20 4.16 -11.10
C VAL A 106 5.04 5.60 -11.56
N GLU A 107 4.23 6.36 -10.83
CA GLU A 107 3.94 7.76 -11.11
C GLU A 107 4.43 8.64 -9.98
N ALA A 108 4.96 9.81 -10.33
CA ALA A 108 5.31 10.86 -9.39
C ALA A 108 4.76 12.19 -9.92
N SER A 109 4.01 12.90 -9.07
CA SER A 109 3.47 14.23 -9.39
C SER A 109 3.33 15.03 -8.09
N PRO A 110 3.84 16.27 -8.00
CA PRO A 110 4.60 17.01 -9.03
C PRO A 110 6.09 16.61 -9.12
N GLY A 111 6.53 15.62 -8.33
CA GLY A 111 7.92 15.21 -8.23
C GLY A 111 8.45 14.41 -9.42
N GLY A 112 9.47 13.60 -9.18
CA GLY A 112 10.06 12.73 -10.21
C GLY A 112 10.40 11.35 -9.64
N VAL A 113 10.66 10.42 -10.56
CA VAL A 113 11.19 9.09 -10.23
C VAL A 113 12.69 9.11 -10.45
N ALA A 114 13.45 8.79 -9.40
CA ALA A 114 14.90 8.68 -9.48
C ALA A 114 15.32 7.23 -9.25
N ILE A 115 16.05 6.65 -10.21
CA ILE A 115 16.66 5.33 -10.10
C ILE A 115 18.17 5.55 -10.05
N ARG A 116 18.82 5.04 -9.00
CA ARG A 116 20.27 5.12 -8.81
C ARG A 116 20.79 3.72 -8.53
N ALA A 117 21.78 3.30 -9.28
CA ALA A 117 22.55 2.09 -9.04
C ALA A 117 24.04 2.45 -9.08
N ASN A 118 24.86 1.76 -8.29
CA ASN A 118 26.30 1.92 -8.37
C ASN A 118 26.82 1.36 -9.70
N ASP A 119 26.28 0.22 -10.11
CA ASP A 119 26.68 -0.51 -11.31
C ASP A 119 25.67 -0.23 -12.42
N ASP A 120 24.65 -1.07 -12.58
CA ASP A 120 23.78 -1.05 -13.75
C ASP A 120 22.30 -0.80 -13.43
N VAL A 121 21.61 -0.22 -14.41
CA VAL A 121 20.15 -0.18 -14.49
C VAL A 121 19.72 -0.79 -15.82
N ASP A 122 19.27 -2.03 -15.77
CA ASP A 122 18.76 -2.74 -16.95
C ASP A 122 17.27 -2.44 -17.17
N LEU A 123 16.93 -1.93 -18.35
CA LEU A 123 15.56 -1.75 -18.81
C LEU A 123 15.35 -2.57 -20.08
N VAL A 124 14.65 -3.70 -19.94
CA VAL A 124 14.41 -4.65 -21.04
C VAL A 124 12.92 -4.67 -21.36
N GLY A 125 12.58 -4.47 -22.63
CA GLY A 125 11.22 -4.56 -23.14
C GLY A 125 11.20 -4.30 -24.64
N GLU A 126 10.12 -4.70 -25.30
CA GLU A 126 9.97 -4.48 -26.75
C GLU A 126 9.98 -2.98 -27.10
N ARG A 127 9.42 -2.13 -26.23
CA ARG A 127 9.34 -0.67 -26.42
C ARG A 127 9.71 0.05 -25.13
N VAL A 128 10.96 0.51 -25.05
CA VAL A 128 11.45 1.38 -23.97
C VAL A 128 11.42 2.83 -24.45
N ARG A 129 10.59 3.68 -23.84
CA ARG A 129 10.50 5.11 -24.12
C ARG A 129 11.07 5.89 -22.96
N LEU A 130 12.08 6.72 -23.23
CA LEU A 130 12.66 7.65 -22.27
C LEU A 130 12.51 9.06 -22.83
N ASN A 131 12.01 9.99 -22.00
CA ASN A 131 11.92 11.40 -22.34
C ASN A 131 11.22 11.69 -23.69
N SER A 132 10.03 11.14 -23.93
CA SER A 132 9.38 11.22 -25.25
C SER A 132 8.01 11.88 -25.17
N GLU A 133 7.96 13.21 -25.37
CA GLU A 133 6.94 13.95 -26.17
C GLU A 133 7.49 15.26 -26.82
N ASP A 134 8.75 15.68 -26.61
CA ASP A 134 9.36 16.88 -27.25
C ASP A 134 10.79 16.61 -27.78
N PRO A 135 11.25 17.30 -28.86
CA PRO A 135 12.65 17.22 -29.28
C PRO A 135 13.59 17.75 -28.18
N PRO A 136 14.81 17.19 -28.03
CA PRO A 136 15.77 17.62 -27.02
C PRO A 136 16.09 19.11 -27.16
N MET A 137 16.33 19.81 -26.04
CA MET A 137 16.58 21.26 -26.02
C MET A 137 17.64 21.65 -27.07
N PRO A 138 17.35 22.59 -27.99
CA PRO A 138 18.31 23.03 -28.99
C PRO A 138 19.54 23.66 -28.32
N LEU A 139 20.72 23.38 -28.87
CA LEU A 139 22.01 23.73 -28.26
C LEU A 139 22.43 25.17 -28.59
N THR A 140 21.80 25.78 -29.59
CA THR A 140 22.08 27.14 -30.03
C THR A 140 20.79 27.96 -30.20
N ARG A 141 20.94 29.29 -30.13
CA ARG A 141 19.82 30.22 -30.30
C ARG A 141 19.24 30.20 -31.72
N GLU A 142 20.07 29.96 -32.73
CA GLU A 142 19.63 29.81 -34.12
C GLU A 142 18.81 28.54 -34.31
N GLU A 143 19.28 27.41 -33.78
CA GLU A 143 18.57 26.12 -33.84
C GLU A 143 17.21 26.18 -33.11
N PHE A 144 17.12 26.96 -32.03
CA PHE A 144 15.85 27.24 -31.35
C PHE A 144 14.88 28.05 -32.24
N LEU A 145 15.37 29.07 -32.95
CA LEU A 145 14.54 29.93 -33.81
C LEU A 145 14.07 29.21 -35.06
N GLU A 146 14.90 28.35 -35.66
CA GLU A 146 14.54 27.51 -36.80
C GLU A 146 13.47 26.47 -36.45
N ARG A 147 13.61 25.81 -35.30
CA ARG A 147 12.58 24.88 -34.80
C ARG A 147 11.25 25.60 -34.52
N GLN A 148 11.31 26.83 -34.01
CA GLN A 148 10.10 27.62 -33.78
C GLN A 148 9.40 28.06 -35.08
N ALA A 149 10.16 28.28 -36.16
CA ALA A 149 9.61 28.55 -37.49
C ALA A 149 8.98 27.29 -38.14
N LEU A 150 9.58 26.12 -37.96
CA LEU A 150 9.08 24.82 -38.45
C LEU A 150 7.81 24.35 -37.73
N VAL A 151 7.69 24.59 -36.43
CA VAL A 151 6.46 24.28 -35.67
C VAL A 151 5.30 25.16 -36.15
N ARG A 152 5.56 26.43 -36.49
CA ARG A 152 4.54 27.35 -37.02
C ARG A 152 4.09 27.05 -38.44
N SER A 153 4.86 26.28 -39.21
CA SER A 153 4.55 25.94 -40.60
C SER A 153 3.92 24.56 -40.79
N ARG A 154 3.71 23.79 -39.71
CA ARG A 154 3.07 22.47 -39.79
C ARG A 154 1.54 22.61 -39.88
N PRO A 155 0.88 22.09 -40.93
CA PRO A 155 -0.58 22.02 -40.96
C PRO A 155 -1.07 20.98 -39.93
N GLU A 156 -2.18 21.27 -39.26
CA GLU A 156 -2.73 20.36 -38.23
C GLU A 156 -3.03 18.97 -38.81
N PRO A 157 -2.74 17.88 -38.06
CA PRO A 157 -3.01 16.53 -38.54
C PRO A 157 -4.52 16.32 -38.70
N ALA A 158 -4.91 15.93 -39.92
CA ALA A 158 -6.28 15.62 -40.29
C ALA A 158 -6.90 14.58 -39.33
N ALA A 159 -8.11 14.89 -38.88
CA ALA A 159 -8.92 14.12 -37.95
C ALA A 159 -8.96 12.62 -38.26
N LEU A 160 -8.90 11.80 -37.20
CA LEU A 160 -9.31 10.40 -37.22
C LEU A 160 -10.69 10.27 -37.90
N MET A 161 -10.72 9.71 -39.11
CA MET A 161 -11.96 9.25 -39.73
C MET A 161 -12.49 8.06 -38.95
N ILE A 162 -13.48 8.32 -38.10
CA ILE A 162 -14.37 7.30 -37.54
C ILE A 162 -15.33 6.90 -38.68
N PRO A 163 -15.41 5.63 -39.11
CA PRO A 163 -16.39 5.23 -40.10
C PRO A 163 -17.81 5.35 -39.52
N PRO A 164 -18.79 5.85 -40.29
CA PRO A 164 -20.14 6.00 -39.81
C PRO A 164 -20.81 4.62 -39.80
N ASP A 165 -21.44 4.34 -38.66
CA ASP A 165 -22.50 3.35 -38.46
C ASP A 165 -22.10 1.89 -38.22
N ALA A 166 -21.99 1.56 -36.92
CA ALA A 166 -22.53 0.32 -36.39
C ALA A 166 -23.36 0.67 -35.15
N ALA A 167 -24.55 1.23 -35.40
CA ALA A 167 -25.63 1.28 -34.44
C ALA A 167 -25.94 -0.10 -33.86
N LEU A 168 -26.21 -0.15 -32.55
CA LEU A 168 -27.20 -0.97 -31.84
C LEU A 168 -27.18 -0.47 -30.39
N GLY A 169 -28.04 0.50 -30.04
CA GLY A 169 -29.26 0.26 -29.26
C GLY A 169 -28.95 0.31 -27.75
N GLY A 170 -29.61 1.08 -26.90
CA GLY A 170 -30.85 1.81 -26.96
C GLY A 170 -31.18 2.29 -25.54
N ALA A 171 -31.85 3.44 -25.47
CA ALA A 171 -32.74 3.88 -24.40
C ALA A 171 -32.21 4.08 -22.95
N GLY A 172 -32.15 5.37 -22.57
CA GLY A 172 -33.13 5.85 -21.58
C GLY A 172 -32.58 6.36 -20.24
N ARG A 173 -32.57 7.69 -20.08
CA ARG A 173 -32.80 8.48 -18.84
C ARG A 173 -32.54 9.94 -19.24
N GLY A 174 -33.54 10.83 -19.27
CA GLY A 174 -34.44 11.17 -18.17
C GLY A 174 -33.94 12.50 -17.60
N THR A 175 -34.44 13.60 -18.15
CA THR A 175 -34.17 14.97 -17.68
C THR A 175 -34.81 15.19 -16.31
N PRO A 176 -34.15 15.85 -15.33
CA PRO A 176 -34.87 16.42 -14.21
C PRO A 176 -35.34 17.83 -14.59
N SER A 177 -36.67 18.04 -14.57
CA SER A 177 -37.24 19.37 -14.37
C SER A 177 -37.33 19.65 -12.87
N SER A 178 -36.95 20.87 -12.51
CA SER A 178 -36.96 21.53 -11.21
C SER A 178 -38.21 21.34 -10.34
N GLY A 179 -37.98 21.26 -9.03
CA GLY A 179 -38.91 21.46 -7.93
C GLY A 179 -38.14 21.74 -6.65
#